data_AF-A0A564FV53-F1
#
_entry.id   AF-A0A564FV53-F1
#
_cell.length_a   1.000
_cell.length_b   1.000
_cell.length_c   1.000
_cell.angle_alpha   90.00
_cell.angle_beta   90.00
_cell.angle_gamma   90.00
#
_symmetry.space_group_name_H-M   'P 1'
#
loop_
_entity.id
_entity.type
_entity.pdbx_description
1 polymer ?
#
loop_
_entity_poly.entity_id
_entity_poly.type
_entity_poly.pdbx_seq_one_letter_code
_entity_poly.pdbx_strand_id
1 'polypeptide(L)' 'MDLGPHAGFIWAAYAFTGLVMAALVLNAVRDRHAQRRALRALGDDRR' A
#
# COMPACT_ATOMS: atom_id res chain seq x y z
N MET A 1 -4.38 31.19 -2.72
CA MET A 1 -5.37 30.74 -3.72
C MET A 1 -6.57 30.23 -2.94
N ASP A 2 -7.57 31.07 -2.71
CA ASP A 2 -8.87 30.60 -2.20
C ASP A 2 -9.59 29.89 -3.36
N LEU A 3 -9.20 28.63 -3.57
CA LEU A 3 -10.02 27.67 -4.26
C LEU A 3 -11.27 27.57 -3.37
N GLY A 4 -12.44 28.03 -3.86
CA GLY A 4 -13.65 28.24 -3.06
C GLY A 4 -14.12 27.02 -2.22
N PRO A 5 -15.30 27.09 -1.57
CA PRO A 5 -15.75 26.20 -0.47
C PRO A 5 -15.60 24.66 -0.67
N HIS A 6 -15.35 24.18 -1.88
CA HIS A 6 -15.18 22.78 -2.26
C HIS A 6 -13.72 22.31 -2.34
N ALA A 7 -12.73 23.21 -2.27
CA ALA A 7 -11.33 22.86 -2.41
C ALA A 7 -10.82 21.96 -1.28
N GLY A 8 -11.31 22.16 -0.07
CA GLY A 8 -11.02 21.29 1.07
C GLY A 8 -11.51 19.86 0.81
N PHE A 9 -12.67 19.69 0.18
CA PHE A 9 -13.21 18.39 -0.18
C PHE A 9 -12.35 17.69 -1.24
N ILE A 10 -11.92 18.42 -2.27
CA ILE A 10 -11.05 17.89 -3.33
C ILE A 10 -9.71 17.43 -2.74
N TRP A 11 -9.11 18.25 -1.88
CA TRP A 11 -7.86 17.90 -1.21
C TRP A 11 -8.02 16.69 -0.29
N ALA A 12 -9.10 16.63 0.50
CA ALA A 12 -9.39 15.50 1.36
C ALA A 12 -9.62 14.21 0.56
N ALA A 13 -10.33 14.29 -0.57
CA ALA A 13 -10.57 13.16 -1.45
C ALA A 13 -9.26 12.61 -2.03
N TYR A 14 -8.39 13.48 -2.59
CA TYR A 14 -7.09 13.05 -3.12
C TYR A 14 -6.17 12.51 -2.03
N ALA A 15 -6.14 13.13 -0.84
CA ALA A 15 -5.35 12.65 0.29
C ALA A 15 -5.82 11.27 0.74
N PHE A 16 -7.14 11.06 0.82
CA PHE A 16 -7.74 9.78 1.17
C PHE A 16 -7.44 8.71 0.12
N THR A 17 -7.60 9.03 -1.17
CA THR A 17 -7.24 8.12 -2.26
C THR A 17 -5.76 7.74 -2.20
N GLY A 18 -4.87 8.71 -2.00
CA GLY A 18 -3.43 8.45 -1.85
C GLY A 18 -3.12 7.53 -0.67
N LEU A 19 -3.80 7.75 0.46
CA LEU A 19 -3.65 6.92 1.65
C LEU A 19 -4.12 5.47 1.40
N VAL A 20 -5.26 5.29 0.75
CA VAL A 20 -5.77 3.95 0.38
C VAL A 20 -4.79 3.24 -0.55
N MET A 21 -4.29 3.92 -1.59
CA MET A 21 -3.32 3.34 -2.52
C MET A 21 -2.02 2.95 -1.80
N ALA A 22 -1.50 3.81 -0.92
CA ALA A 22 -0.29 3.53 -0.14
C ALA A 22 -0.48 2.32 0.78
N ALA A 23 -1.64 2.22 1.45
CA ALA A 23 -1.96 1.07 2.30
C ALA A 23 -2.02 -0.25 1.50
N LEU A 24 -2.64 -0.23 0.32
CA LEU A 24 -2.71 -1.41 -0.56
C LEU A 24 -1.33 -1.84 -1.06
N VAL A 25 -0.51 -0.90 -1.50
CA VAL A 25 0.88 -1.17 -1.93
C VAL A 25 1.67 -1.77 -0.78
N LEU A 26 1.58 -1.19 0.41
CA LEU A 26 2.30 -1.67 1.59
C LEU A 26 1.83 -3.08 2.00
N ASN A 27 0.54 -3.36 1.89
CA ASN A 27 -0.02 -4.69 2.13
C ASN A 27 0.52 -5.72 1.13
N ALA A 28 0.51 -5.39 -0.17
CA ALA A 28 1.03 -6.27 -1.22
C ALA A 28 2.54 -6.55 -1.05
N VAL A 29 3.32 -5.54 -0.66
CA VAL A 29 4.75 -5.72 -0.36
C VAL A 29 4.96 -6.64 0.84
N ARG A 30 4.21 -6.43 1.94
CA ARG A 30 4.29 -7.30 3.13
C ARG A 30 3.94 -8.74 2.82
N ASP A 31 2.86 -8.95 2.09
CA ASP A 31 2.41 -10.28 1.67
C ASP A 31 3.48 -10.98 0.81
N ARG A 32 4.04 -10.28 -0.17
CA ARG A 32 5.13 -10.81 -0.99
C ARG A 32 6.37 -11.16 -0.18
N HIS A 33 6.70 -10.37 0.85
CA HIS A 33 7.80 -10.69 1.75
C HIS A 33 7.53 -11.96 2.57
N ALA A 34 6.30 -12.15 3.05
CA ALA A 34 5.89 -13.36 3.76
C ALA A 34 5.95 -14.60 2.85
N GLN A 35 5.40 -14.49 1.62
CA GLN A 35 5.45 -15.55 0.62
C GLN A 35 6.90 -15.92 0.26
N ARG A 36 7.78 -14.93 0.06
CA ARG A 36 9.21 -15.17 -0.22
C ARG A 36 9.91 -15.87 0.93
N ARG A 37 9.55 -15.57 2.18
CA ARG A 37 10.10 -16.23 3.36
C ARG A 37 9.67 -17.70 3.42
N ALA A 38 8.40 -17.99 3.15
CA ALA A 38 7.89 -19.36 3.07
C ALA A 38 8.54 -20.16 1.93
N LEU A 39 8.70 -19.55 0.74
CA LEU A 39 9.38 -20.17 -0.39
C LEU A 39 10.85 -20.49 -0.11
N ARG A 40 11.56 -19.61 0.63
CA ARG A 40 12.94 -19.86 1.06
C ARG A 40 13.03 -21.04 2.02
N ALA A 41 12.12 -21.13 3.00
CA ALA A 41 12.08 -22.25 3.94
C ALA A 41 11.86 -23.60 3.24
N LEU A 42 10.98 -23.66 2.24
CA LEU A 42 10.75 -24.87 1.42
C LEU A 42 11.89 -25.19 0.43
N GLY A 43 12.77 -24.22 0.16
CA GLY A 43 13.94 -24.37 -0.71
C GLY A 43 15.15 -24.96 0.02
N ASP A 44 15.34 -24.57 1.28
CA ASP A 44 16.39 -25.08 2.18
C ASP A 44 16.15 -26.55 2.58
N ASP A 45 14.90 -26.94 2.79
CA ASP A 45 14.52 -28.31 3.21
C ASP A 45 14.77 -29.39 2.14
N ARG A 46 15.21 -28.98 0.94
CA ARG A 46 15.43 -29.86 -0.23
C ARG A 46 16.90 -29.97 -0.66
N ARG A 47 17.85 -29.47 0.14
CA ARG A 47 19.30 -29.62 -0.05
C ARG A 47 19.91 -30.42 1.08
#